data_AF-A0A960QXX4-F1
#
_entry.id   AF-A0A960QXX4-F1
#
_cell.length_a   1.000
_cell.length_b   1.000
_cell.length_c   1.000
_cell.angle_alpha   90.00
_cell.angle_beta   90.00
_cell.angle_gamma   90.00
#
_symmetry.space_group_name_H-M   'P 1'
#
loop_
_entity.id
_entity.type
_entity.pdbx_description
1 polymer ?
#
loop_
_entity_poly.entity_id
_entity_poly.type
_entity_poly.pdbx_seq_one_letter_code
_entity_poly.pdbx_strand_id
1 'polypeptide(L)' 'QRGMPWPQYFDGAGWDNELAKKFGVRSIPATFLIGKDGKLVAANVRGEELGATVKELLGE' A
#
# COMPACT_ATOMS: atom_id res chain seq x y z
N GLN A 1 19.47 2.93 -3.04
CA GLN A 1 18.05 3.29 -3.26
C GLN A 1 17.77 3.36 -4.75
N ARG A 2 16.75 2.68 -5.27
CA ARG A 2 16.46 2.54 -6.72
C ARG A 2 15.57 3.67 -7.27
N GLY A 3 15.84 4.92 -6.92
CA GLY A 3 15.11 6.07 -7.50
C GLY A 3 13.63 6.19 -7.10
N MET A 4 13.23 5.65 -5.96
CA MET A 4 11.88 5.82 -5.41
C MET A 4 11.89 7.02 -4.44
N PRO A 5 11.27 8.17 -4.79
CA PRO A 5 11.33 9.38 -3.97
C PRO A 5 10.48 9.32 -2.69
N TRP A 6 9.57 8.35 -2.58
CA TRP A 6 8.72 8.18 -1.40
C TRP A 6 9.44 7.47 -0.25
N PRO A 7 9.00 7.67 1.01
CA PRO A 7 9.57 7.00 2.17
C PRO A 7 9.60 5.47 2.00
N GLN A 8 10.71 4.88 2.41
CA GLN A 8 10.93 3.43 2.37
C GLN A 8 11.23 2.93 3.76
N TYR A 9 10.68 1.78 4.11
CA TYR A 9 10.97 1.07 5.35
C TYR A 9 11.38 -0.37 5.02
N PHE A 10 12.43 -0.86 5.68
CA PHE A 10 12.92 -2.21 5.53
C PHE A 10 13.60 -2.65 6.83
N ASP A 11 13.15 -3.75 7.41
CA ASP A 11 13.69 -4.32 8.65
C ASP A 11 14.29 -5.72 8.48
N GLY A 12 14.28 -6.27 7.27
CA GLY A 12 14.88 -7.58 6.97
C GLY A 12 14.13 -8.78 7.54
N ALA A 13 12.98 -8.59 8.18
CA ALA A 13 12.23 -9.69 8.81
C ALA A 13 11.47 -10.57 7.81
N GLY A 14 11.41 -10.20 6.52
CA GLY A 14 10.71 -10.99 5.50
C GLY A 14 9.23 -11.20 5.84
N TRP A 15 8.76 -12.45 5.80
CA TRP A 15 7.39 -12.81 6.20
C TRP A 15 7.14 -12.69 7.72
N ASP A 16 8.19 -12.56 8.53
CA ASP A 16 8.06 -12.36 9.98
C ASP A 16 7.82 -10.91 10.40
N ASN A 17 7.84 -9.98 9.46
CA ASN A 17 7.60 -8.56 9.68
C ASN A 17 6.29 -8.30 10.45
N GLU A 18 6.37 -7.53 11.53
CA GLU A 18 5.24 -7.26 12.43
C GLU A 18 4.08 -6.56 11.73
N LEU A 19 4.38 -5.61 10.83
CA LEU A 19 3.37 -4.87 10.07
C LEU A 19 2.70 -5.76 9.03
N ALA A 20 3.47 -6.61 8.32
CA ALA A 20 2.94 -7.56 7.37
C ALA A 20 1.94 -8.52 8.03
N LYS A 21 2.27 -9.05 9.22
CA LYS A 21 1.36 -9.87 10.02
C LYS A 21 0.13 -9.09 10.48
N LYS A 22 0.35 -7.90 11.08
CA LYS A 22 -0.72 -7.04 11.63
C LYS A 22 -1.75 -6.63 10.57
N PHE A 23 -1.29 -6.33 9.35
CA PHE A 23 -2.16 -5.92 8.25
C PHE A 23 -2.52 -7.05 7.28
N GLY A 24 -2.20 -8.31 7.63
CA GLY A 24 -2.63 -9.49 6.87
C GLY A 24 -2.00 -9.62 5.47
N VAL A 25 -0.79 -9.11 5.26
CA VAL A 25 -0.05 -9.24 3.99
C VAL A 25 0.42 -10.68 3.82
N ARG A 26 -0.22 -11.41 2.90
CA ARG A 26 0.06 -12.84 2.61
C ARG A 26 0.78 -13.07 1.27
N SER A 27 0.82 -12.06 0.43
CA SER A 27 1.49 -12.10 -0.87
C SER A 27 2.00 -10.70 -1.21
N ILE A 28 3.03 -10.65 -2.05
CA ILE A 28 3.56 -9.40 -2.59
C ILE A 28 3.38 -9.39 -4.12
N PRO A 29 3.10 -8.22 -4.72
CA PRO A 29 2.88 -6.92 -4.09
C PRO A 29 1.52 -6.80 -3.36
N ALA A 30 1.46 -6.03 -2.27
CA ALA A 30 0.22 -5.70 -1.56
C ALA A 30 0.06 -4.17 -1.47
N THR A 31 -1.15 -3.67 -1.67
CA THR A 31 -1.47 -2.23 -1.72
C THR A 31 -2.59 -1.91 -0.74
N PHE A 32 -2.52 -0.74 -0.10
CA PHE A 32 -3.55 -0.20 0.78
C PHE A 32 -3.72 1.28 0.45
N LEU A 33 -4.96 1.71 0.19
CA LEU A 33 -5.32 3.11 0.04
C LEU A 33 -6.01 3.56 1.31
N ILE A 34 -5.44 4.57 1.97
CA ILE A 34 -5.92 5.10 3.25
C ILE A 34 -6.44 6.52 3.03
N GLY A 35 -7.66 6.78 3.50
CA GLY A 35 -8.28 8.08 3.43
C GLY A 35 -7.65 9.10 4.39
N LYS A 36 -7.95 10.38 4.19
CA LYS A 36 -7.49 11.46 5.09
C LYS A 36 -8.00 11.30 6.53
N ASP A 37 -9.10 10.56 6.72
CA ASP A 37 -9.66 10.21 8.03
C ASP A 37 -8.97 8.99 8.68
N GLY A 38 -7.92 8.45 8.04
CA GLY A 38 -7.16 7.31 8.53
C GLY A 38 -7.82 5.95 8.29
N LYS A 39 -8.93 5.89 7.55
CA LYS A 39 -9.63 4.63 7.26
C LYS A 39 -9.17 3.98 5.97
N LEU A 40 -9.27 2.65 5.93
CA LEU A 40 -9.02 1.88 4.72
C LEU A 40 -10.12 2.16 3.69
N VAL A 41 -9.72 2.59 2.50
CA VAL A 41 -10.63 2.87 1.38
C VAL A 41 -10.62 1.71 0.38
N ALA A 42 -9.44 1.19 0.05
CA ALA A 42 -9.29 0.03 -0.82
C ALA A 42 -8.02 -0.75 -0.47
N ALA A 43 -8.00 -2.05 -0.78
CA ALA A 43 -6.85 -2.91 -0.59
C ALA A 43 -6.66 -3.83 -1.80
N ASN A 44 -5.40 -4.15 -2.11
CA ASN A 44 -4.99 -5.04 -3.20
C ASN A 44 -5.42 -4.62 -4.62
N VAL A 45 -5.81 -3.36 -4.82
CA VAL A 45 -6.00 -2.77 -6.16
C VAL A 45 -4.66 -2.60 -6.87
N ARG A 46 -4.61 -2.90 -8.16
CA ARG A 46 -3.34 -2.98 -8.93
C ARG A 46 -3.50 -2.45 -10.35
N GLY A 47 -2.38 -2.19 -11.01
CA GLY A 47 -2.36 -1.79 -12.42
C GLY A 47 -3.20 -0.53 -12.67
N GLU A 48 -4.03 -0.57 -13.71
CA GLU A 48 -4.90 0.55 -14.08
C GLU A 48 -5.97 0.87 -13.02
N GLU A 49 -6.48 -0.16 -12.34
CA GLU A 49 -7.49 0.01 -11.27
C GLU A 49 -6.96 0.85 -10.11
N LEU A 50 -5.70 0.62 -9.72
CA LEU A 50 -5.04 1.44 -8.69
C LEU A 50 -5.00 2.92 -9.09
N GLY A 51 -4.61 3.20 -10.34
CA GLY A 51 -4.55 4.57 -10.86
C GLY A 51 -5.93 5.22 -10.92
N ALA A 52 -6.94 4.50 -11.41
CA ALA A 52 -8.32 4.98 -11.48
C ALA A 52 -8.90 5.28 -10.09
N THR A 53 -8.69 4.38 -9.13
CA THR A 53 -9.17 4.54 -7.75
C THR A 53 -8.54 5.76 -7.09
N VAL A 54 -7.24 5.98 -7.28
CA VAL A 54 -6.55 7.14 -6.71
C VAL A 54 -7.09 8.45 -7.30
N LYS A 55 -7.32 8.52 -8.62
CA LYS A 55 -7.91 9.71 -9.26
C LYS A 55 -9.29 10.04 -8.71
N GLU A 56 -10.16 9.03 -8.64
CA GLU A 56 -11.50 9.18 -8.07
C GLU A 56 -11.46 9.74 -6.63
N LEU A 57 -10.57 9.21 -5.78
CA LEU A 57 -10.43 9.65 -4.39
C LEU A 57 -9.81 11.04 -4.23
N LEU A 58 -9.07 11.51 -5.24
CA LEU A 58 -8.52 12.86 -5.28
C LEU A 58 -9.50 13.88 -5.90
N GLY A 59 -10.54 13.41 -6.59
CA GLY A 59 -11.46 14.26 -7.35
C GLY A 59 -10.87 14.77 -8.67
N GLU A 60 -9.94 14.02 -9.26
CA GLU A 60 -9.27 14.30 -10.54
C GLU A 60 -9.84 13.47 -11.72
#